data_AF-A0A8X7MST7-F1
#
_entry.id   AF-A0A8X7MST7-F1
#
_cell.length_a   1.000
_cell.length_b   1.000
_cell.length_c   1.000
_cell.angle_alpha   90.00
_cell.angle_beta   90.00
_cell.angle_gamma   90.00
#
_symmetry.space_group_name_H-M   'P 1'
#
loop_
_entity.id
_entity.type
_entity.pdbx_description
1 polymer ?
#
loop_
_entity_poly.entity_id
_entity_poly.type
_entity_poly.pdbx_seq_one_letter_code
_entity_poly.pdbx_strand_id
1 'polypeptide(L)'
;MSAQTASSADSAALKDTLLNLYSTILDAVIPILPPRPPSSAPATSLQASQYAVARSIVTRLAAPLEDSDAVRHAPTAASPPKATPAPSLGASTVGLASILPDILRLCSARAAPVRDEEIQKLLRQAMDIDREALNNMGSNDISLQSRLVARLDTLARAIQHLSEEMMTDIRTHHRKRSDASTASHATSNRPVSPFDAGGGNAAEAGANASPNNVSQESLILTAPPGTAADQFRRHVQSDLELSMQRGEVYAVWGGEEQVQANWKDWVASTASAGEIDTSSTLETMRWRAGLLDAIYSDHPVRLPILPTRANLEAKSKEKEGESSTTASSSLKQTENTLPYALVAGATTLFQLQNKVQAVVVLACLVAVVTSAVGSRAIPQRTANHANNSVAQGDSSSLPDDPDLWVSRLWMLLEDFIAEPDHPAPVPDSLTEPASSSSPATRPAPAEAERSRLKNLTAECIRAYRELRGLSTQTARSDDTAADEVKIEAGVRGALRYEDPVFKILRKRLHAAMLCLLLESGPASIGSKATSTPGGTTGTAASPAASPNPSSPVPLPPSPRGGAPARLATGRSHPTRQTASVNATSASTLRLPPVPGFTRPGFVAEKANEVVREVDAVCTAIVKVWGKDLSLE
;
A
#
# COMPACT_ATOMS: atom_id res chain seq x y z
N MET A 1 38.87 1.81 46.04
CA MET A 1 38.62 1.63 44.59
C MET A 1 37.13 1.36 44.34
N SER A 2 36.23 2.25 44.78
CA SER A 2 34.78 2.02 44.70
C SER A 2 34.06 3.32 44.32
N ALA A 3 34.22 3.78 43.07
CA ALA A 3 33.53 4.96 42.54
C ALA A 3 33.16 4.88 41.04
N GLN A 4 33.29 3.72 40.39
CA GLN A 4 33.13 3.61 38.92
C GLN A 4 31.75 3.11 38.44
N THR A 5 30.81 2.83 39.34
CA THR A 5 29.49 2.26 38.96
C THR A 5 28.39 3.29 38.74
N ALA A 6 28.59 4.56 39.07
CA ALA A 6 27.58 5.61 38.89
C ALA A 6 27.51 6.17 37.45
N SER A 7 28.60 6.10 36.66
CA SER A 7 28.67 6.82 35.38
C SER A 7 27.94 6.14 34.21
N SER A 8 27.61 4.84 34.30
CA SER A 8 26.96 4.14 33.19
C SER A 8 25.45 4.41 33.11
N ALA A 9 24.79 4.57 34.26
CA ALA A 9 23.37 4.88 34.34
C ALA A 9 23.06 6.28 33.78
N ASP A 10 23.91 7.26 34.10
CA ASP A 10 23.75 8.63 33.61
C ASP A 10 23.96 8.74 32.09
N SER A 11 24.87 7.94 31.53
CA SER A 11 25.10 7.90 30.08
C SER A 11 23.90 7.33 29.30
N ALA A 12 23.20 6.34 29.86
CA ALA A 12 22.02 5.77 29.23
C ALA A 12 20.84 6.75 29.23
N ALA A 13 20.58 7.39 30.37
CA ALA A 13 19.54 8.41 30.50
C ALA A 13 19.76 9.60 29.55
N LEU A 14 21.01 10.01 29.35
CA LEU A 14 21.36 11.09 28.43
C LEU A 14 21.17 10.67 26.96
N LYS A 15 21.47 9.41 26.60
CA LYS A 15 21.19 8.86 25.26
C LYS A 15 19.69 8.84 24.97
N ASP A 16 18.86 8.40 25.92
CA ASP A 16 17.40 8.39 25.77
C ASP A 16 16.85 9.82 25.63
N THR A 17 17.39 10.77 26.39
CA THR A 17 17.02 12.19 26.29
C THR A 17 17.35 12.76 24.91
N LEU A 18 18.52 12.42 24.36
CA LEU A 18 18.89 12.84 23.00
C LEU A 18 17.96 12.24 21.95
N LEU A 19 17.64 10.94 22.03
CA LEU A 19 16.71 10.31 21.08
C LEU A 19 15.32 10.97 21.12
N ASN A 20 14.81 11.27 22.31
CA ASN A 20 13.55 12.02 22.47
C ASN A 20 13.65 13.43 21.85
N LEU A 21 14.81 14.09 21.99
CA LEU A 21 15.03 15.39 21.37
C LEU A 21 15.02 15.30 19.83
N TYR A 22 15.67 14.29 19.27
CA TYR A 22 15.69 14.04 17.83
C TYR A 22 14.26 13.84 17.30
N SER A 23 13.45 13.03 17.98
CA SER A 23 12.04 12.83 17.64
C SER A 23 11.26 14.15 17.67
N THR A 24 11.40 14.92 18.75
CA THR A 24 10.71 16.19 18.95
C THR A 24 11.05 17.20 17.84
N ILE A 25 12.33 17.27 17.46
CA ILE A 25 12.79 18.15 16.38
C ILE A 25 12.25 17.67 15.02
N LEU A 26 12.23 16.37 14.75
CA LEU A 26 11.67 15.84 13.51
C LEU A 26 10.18 16.17 13.38
N ASP A 27 9.40 15.97 14.44
CA ASP A 27 7.97 16.28 14.46
C ASP A 27 7.69 17.77 14.24
N ALA A 28 8.54 18.65 14.78
CA ALA A 28 8.43 20.10 14.57
C ALA A 28 8.83 20.53 13.14
N VAL A 29 9.81 19.87 12.53
CA VAL A 29 10.40 20.29 11.24
C VAL A 29 9.63 19.78 10.04
N ILE A 30 9.13 18.53 10.09
CA ILE A 30 8.45 17.88 8.96
C ILE A 30 7.29 18.72 8.40
N PRO A 31 6.40 19.33 9.22
CA PRO A 31 5.30 20.16 8.72
C PRO A 31 5.76 21.41 7.96
N ILE A 32 6.97 21.91 8.26
CA ILE A 32 7.51 23.17 7.74
C ILE A 32 8.39 22.95 6.50
N LEU A 33 8.73 21.72 6.13
CA LEU A 33 9.61 21.47 4.97
C LEU A 33 9.00 21.97 3.65
N PRO A 34 9.77 22.68 2.79
CA PRO A 34 9.30 23.16 1.50
C PRO A 34 8.90 21.98 0.60
N PRO A 35 7.80 22.10 -0.16
CA PRO A 35 7.43 21.09 -1.13
C PRO A 35 8.53 20.97 -2.18
N ARG A 36 8.68 19.75 -2.74
CA ARG A 36 9.65 19.52 -3.82
C ARG A 36 9.31 20.44 -4.99
N PRO A 37 10.26 21.24 -5.50
CA PRO A 37 10.02 22.05 -6.70
C PRO A 37 9.67 21.12 -7.87
N PRO A 38 8.81 21.56 -8.81
CA PRO A 38 8.48 20.76 -10.00
C PRO A 38 9.76 20.37 -10.73
N SER A 39 9.76 19.22 -11.42
CA SER A 39 10.95 18.72 -12.15
C SER A 39 11.45 19.69 -13.23
N SER A 40 10.61 20.64 -13.65
CA SER A 40 10.93 21.72 -14.57
C SER A 40 11.56 22.95 -13.92
N ALA A 41 11.59 23.05 -12.59
CA ALA A 41 12.18 24.20 -11.91
C ALA A 41 13.70 24.20 -12.10
N PRO A 42 14.30 25.35 -12.45
CA PRO A 42 15.75 25.45 -12.55
C PRO A 42 16.39 25.16 -11.20
N ALA A 43 17.53 24.46 -11.22
CA ALA A 43 18.28 24.09 -10.01
C ALA A 43 18.73 25.31 -9.19
N THR A 44 18.76 26.50 -9.81
CA THR A 44 19.06 27.79 -9.18
C THR A 44 17.87 28.45 -8.51
N SER A 45 16.66 27.88 -8.59
CA SER A 45 15.49 28.45 -7.94
C SER A 45 15.63 28.42 -6.41
N LEU A 46 15.11 29.46 -5.76
CA LEU A 46 15.08 29.56 -4.29
C LEU A 46 14.43 28.31 -3.67
N GLN A 47 13.38 27.77 -4.29
CA GLN A 47 12.71 26.54 -3.86
C GLN A 47 13.61 25.31 -3.97
N ALA A 48 14.39 25.16 -5.05
CA ALA A 48 15.35 24.06 -5.17
C ALA A 48 16.47 24.15 -4.14
N SER A 49 16.93 25.36 -3.84
CA SER A 49 17.90 25.61 -2.77
C SER A 49 17.34 25.25 -1.39
N GLN A 50 16.15 25.75 -1.04
CA GLN A 50 15.49 25.44 0.23
C GLN A 50 15.20 23.94 0.38
N TYR A 51 14.79 23.28 -0.70
CA TYR A 51 14.57 21.84 -0.73
C TYR A 51 15.87 21.03 -0.56
N ALA A 52 16.98 21.47 -1.15
CA ALA A 52 18.29 20.83 -0.96
C ALA A 52 18.77 20.94 0.50
N VAL A 53 18.54 22.09 1.14
CA VAL A 53 18.84 22.31 2.57
C VAL A 53 17.97 21.42 3.45
N ALA A 54 16.65 21.39 3.21
CA ALA A 54 15.73 20.49 3.89
C ALA A 54 16.15 19.02 3.80
N ARG A 55 16.53 18.56 2.60
CA ARG A 55 17.00 17.19 2.38
C ARG A 55 18.31 16.91 3.13
N SER A 56 19.24 17.87 3.14
CA SER A 56 20.49 17.77 3.90
C SER A 56 20.24 17.67 5.41
N ILE A 57 19.28 18.44 5.94
CA ILE A 57 18.87 18.38 7.36
C ILE A 57 18.32 16.98 7.68
N VAL A 58 17.35 16.48 6.91
CA VAL A 58 16.76 15.15 7.12
C VAL A 58 17.81 14.05 7.01
N THR A 59 18.73 14.16 6.04
CA THR A 59 19.80 13.17 5.85
C THR A 59 20.78 13.17 7.02
N ARG A 60 21.11 14.35 7.58
CA ARG A 60 21.94 14.46 8.78
C ARG A 60 21.24 13.97 10.05
N LEU A 61 19.93 14.16 10.15
CA LEU A 61 19.12 13.64 11.27
C LEU A 61 18.90 12.12 11.18
N ALA A 62 18.82 11.56 9.97
CA ALA A 62 18.61 10.14 9.71
C ALA A 62 19.93 9.32 9.62
N ALA A 63 21.08 9.98 9.63
CA ALA A 63 22.37 9.30 9.70
C ALA A 63 22.44 8.53 11.04
N PRO A 64 22.75 7.22 11.04
CA PRO A 64 22.88 6.46 12.26
C PRO A 64 23.86 7.14 13.21
N LEU A 65 23.50 7.21 14.50
CA LEU A 65 24.39 7.69 15.57
C LEU A 65 25.64 6.78 15.76
N GLU A 66 25.75 5.71 14.98
CA GLU A 66 26.82 4.72 14.99
C GLU A 66 27.54 4.77 13.64
N ASP A 67 28.76 5.34 13.62
CA ASP A 67 29.81 5.34 12.58
C ASP A 67 30.23 6.71 12.03
N SER A 68 30.98 7.47 12.82
CA SER A 68 31.84 8.54 12.29
C SER A 68 33.34 8.21 12.25
N ASP A 69 33.78 7.03 12.69
CA ASP A 69 35.22 6.70 12.75
C ASP A 69 35.69 5.55 11.82
N ALA A 70 34.83 5.00 10.97
CA ALA A 70 35.25 3.99 9.97
C ALA A 70 35.90 4.62 8.73
N VAL A 71 36.94 5.45 8.92
CA VAL A 71 37.89 5.76 7.85
C VAL A 71 38.79 4.54 7.65
N ARG A 72 38.54 3.82 6.54
CA ARG A 72 39.28 2.64 6.09
C ARG A 72 40.80 2.88 6.09
N HIS A 73 41.52 2.33 7.07
CA HIS A 73 42.91 1.94 6.89
C HIS A 73 42.97 0.47 6.45
N ALA A 74 43.70 0.21 5.37
CA ALA A 74 43.94 -1.12 4.81
C ALA A 74 44.61 -2.05 5.85
N PRO A 75 44.36 -3.37 5.80
CA PRO A 75 44.86 -4.28 6.82
C PRO A 75 46.36 -4.54 6.62
N THR A 76 47.19 -3.98 7.49
CA THR A 76 48.52 -4.50 7.78
C THR A 76 48.47 -5.43 8.99
N ALA A 77 49.13 -6.57 8.85
CA ALA A 77 48.98 -7.77 9.66
C ALA A 77 49.37 -7.62 11.15
N ALA A 78 48.69 -8.43 11.95
CA ALA A 78 49.07 -8.94 13.28
C ALA A 78 49.37 -7.89 14.36
N SER A 79 48.32 -7.44 15.03
CA SER A 79 48.39 -6.90 16.40
C SER A 79 47.14 -7.34 17.17
N PRO A 80 47.22 -7.58 18.48
CA PRO A 80 46.08 -8.06 19.28
C PRO A 80 44.92 -7.04 19.28
N PRO A 81 43.67 -7.49 19.49
CA PRO A 81 42.48 -6.64 19.36
C PRO A 81 42.56 -5.49 20.36
N LYS A 82 42.86 -4.29 19.84
CA LYS A 82 42.80 -3.04 20.58
C LYS A 82 41.30 -2.71 20.72
N ALA A 83 40.81 -2.69 21.95
CA ALA A 83 39.41 -2.38 22.26
C ALA A 83 38.97 -1.11 21.52
N THR A 84 37.99 -1.25 20.64
CA THR A 84 37.37 -0.15 19.90
C THR A 84 36.80 0.84 20.93
N PRO A 85 37.19 2.12 20.91
CA PRO A 85 36.64 3.10 21.84
C PRO A 85 35.13 3.23 21.58
N ALA A 86 34.33 3.16 22.65
CA ALA A 86 32.89 3.37 22.56
C ALA A 86 32.58 4.75 21.94
N PRO A 87 31.54 4.87 21.09
CA PRO A 87 31.18 6.13 20.47
C PRO A 87 30.95 7.20 21.55
N SER A 88 31.66 8.32 21.42
CA SER A 88 31.59 9.38 22.43
C SER A 88 30.26 10.14 22.31
N LEU A 89 29.51 10.22 23.42
CA LEU A 89 28.26 10.98 23.54
C LEU A 89 28.39 12.45 23.05
N GLY A 90 29.59 13.01 23.17
CA GLY A 90 29.90 14.37 22.74
C GLY A 90 29.64 14.59 21.24
N ALA A 91 29.97 13.62 20.39
CA ALA A 91 29.77 13.72 18.95
C ALA A 91 28.29 13.87 18.57
N SER A 92 27.40 13.11 19.24
CA SER A 92 25.96 13.18 19.02
C SER A 92 25.37 14.54 19.41
N THR A 93 25.80 15.10 20.55
CA THR A 93 25.32 16.41 21.02
C THR A 93 25.75 17.54 20.09
N VAL A 94 26.97 17.48 19.56
CA VAL A 94 27.51 18.47 18.60
C VAL A 94 26.81 18.36 17.25
N GLY A 95 26.57 17.14 16.77
CA GLY A 95 25.81 16.90 15.55
C GLY A 95 24.44 17.56 15.60
N LEU A 96 23.70 17.37 16.70
CA LEU A 96 22.38 17.95 16.91
C LEU A 96 22.42 19.49 17.03
N ALA A 97 23.39 20.03 17.79
CA ALA A 97 23.59 21.47 17.92
C ALA A 97 23.86 22.15 16.57
N SER A 98 24.63 21.51 15.69
CA SER A 98 24.97 22.04 14.37
C SER A 98 23.81 22.08 13.37
N ILE A 99 22.77 21.25 13.58
CA ILE A 99 21.62 21.15 12.66
C ILE A 99 20.54 22.20 12.99
N LEU A 100 20.42 22.61 14.25
CA LEU A 100 19.39 23.54 14.74
C LEU A 100 19.39 24.91 14.03
N PRO A 101 20.54 25.56 13.77
CA PRO A 101 20.57 26.81 13.02
C PRO A 101 20.02 26.67 11.60
N ASP A 102 20.27 25.53 10.94
CA ASP A 102 19.79 25.29 9.58
C ASP A 102 18.27 25.08 9.55
N ILE A 103 17.72 24.39 10.56
CA ILE A 103 16.28 24.26 10.77
C ILE A 103 15.64 25.65 10.94
N LEU A 104 16.19 26.47 11.82
CA LEU A 104 15.63 27.79 12.12
C LEU A 104 15.74 28.75 10.93
N ARG A 105 16.80 28.67 10.12
CA ARG A 105 16.89 29.39 8.83
C ARG A 105 15.80 28.94 7.87
N LEU A 106 15.50 27.65 7.80
CA LEU A 106 14.41 27.13 6.98
C LEU A 106 13.04 27.65 7.46
N CYS A 107 12.82 27.68 8.79
CA CYS A 107 11.62 28.27 9.38
C CYS A 107 11.50 29.76 9.03
N SER A 108 12.60 30.54 9.13
CA SER A 108 12.61 31.97 8.79
C SER A 108 12.24 32.23 7.33
N ALA A 109 12.64 31.34 6.42
CA ALA A 109 12.35 31.47 5.00
C ALA A 109 10.87 31.21 4.64
N ARG A 110 10.09 30.61 5.56
CA ARG A 110 8.68 30.25 5.33
C ARG A 110 7.69 30.95 6.25
N ALA A 111 8.15 31.44 7.40
CA ALA A 111 7.30 32.17 8.32
C ALA A 111 6.83 33.48 7.69
N ALA A 112 5.62 33.90 8.07
CA ALA A 112 5.18 35.25 7.78
C ALA A 112 6.07 36.25 8.55
N PRO A 113 6.26 37.49 8.05
CA PRO A 113 7.13 38.51 8.66
C PRO A 113 6.83 38.78 10.14
N VAL A 114 5.62 38.46 10.58
CA VAL A 114 5.13 38.63 11.96
C VAL A 114 5.96 37.85 12.99
N ARG A 115 6.65 36.77 12.58
CA ARG A 115 7.40 35.88 13.49
C ARG A 115 8.92 35.95 13.32
N ASP A 116 9.42 36.87 12.49
CA ASP A 116 10.85 36.97 12.21
C ASP A 116 11.66 37.27 13.49
N GLU A 117 11.13 38.09 14.41
CA GLU A 117 11.83 38.43 15.65
C GLU A 117 12.04 37.21 16.57
N GLU A 118 11.02 36.37 16.72
CA GLU A 118 11.09 35.15 17.51
C GLU A 118 12.05 34.15 16.89
N ILE A 119 11.97 33.96 15.57
CA ILE A 119 12.88 33.06 14.84
C ILE A 119 14.32 33.56 14.93
N GLN A 120 14.57 34.86 14.79
CA GLN A 120 15.90 35.44 14.96
C GLN A 120 16.43 35.34 16.39
N LYS A 121 15.54 35.34 17.40
CA LYS A 121 15.91 35.09 18.80
C LYS A 121 16.32 33.63 19.00
N LEU A 122 15.53 32.68 18.51
CA LEU A 122 15.84 31.25 18.58
C LEU A 122 17.11 30.92 17.78
N LEU A 123 17.31 31.56 16.62
CA LEU A 123 18.49 31.36 15.78
C LEU A 123 19.77 31.81 16.49
N ARG A 124 19.73 32.96 17.17
CA ARG A 124 20.85 33.41 18.02
C ARG A 124 21.15 32.41 19.13
N GLN A 125 20.12 31.91 19.83
CA GLN A 125 20.29 30.89 20.86
C GLN A 125 20.89 29.58 20.32
N ALA A 126 20.46 29.15 19.13
CA ALA A 126 20.98 27.96 18.47
C ALA A 126 22.47 28.10 18.11
N MET A 127 22.87 29.25 17.56
CA MET A 127 24.28 29.53 17.25
C MET A 127 25.15 29.61 18.51
N ASP A 128 24.62 30.13 19.62
CA ASP A 128 25.33 30.16 20.89
C ASP A 128 25.55 28.74 21.45
N ILE A 129 24.53 27.86 21.32
CA ILE A 129 24.63 26.45 21.71
C ILE A 129 25.62 25.70 20.82
N ASP A 130 25.58 25.92 19.50
CA ASP A 130 26.52 25.32 18.55
C ASP A 130 27.98 25.72 18.85
N ARG A 131 28.22 27.01 19.10
CA ARG A 131 29.55 27.49 19.50
C ARG A 131 30.00 26.90 20.84
N GLU A 132 29.10 26.76 21.81
CA GLU A 132 29.39 26.11 23.09
C GLU A 132 29.70 24.61 22.90
N ALA A 133 28.95 23.91 22.06
CA ALA A 133 29.17 22.50 21.74
C ALA A 133 30.55 22.28 21.08
N LEU A 134 30.88 23.10 20.09
CA LEU A 134 32.16 23.06 19.37
C LEU A 134 33.35 23.34 20.29
N ASN A 135 33.24 24.35 21.17
CA ASN A 135 34.30 24.66 22.14
C ASN A 135 34.53 23.55 23.17
N ASN A 136 33.52 22.72 23.41
CA ASN A 136 33.54 21.64 24.39
C ASN A 136 33.70 20.24 23.78
N MET A 137 33.95 20.12 22.47
CA MET A 137 33.95 18.85 21.72
C MET A 137 35.01 17.82 22.18
N GLY A 138 35.94 18.20 23.07
CA GLY A 138 36.91 17.29 23.70
C GLY A 138 36.79 17.19 25.23
N SER A 139 35.79 17.84 25.84
CA SER A 139 35.58 17.81 27.28
C SER A 139 34.72 16.61 27.67
N ASN A 140 35.24 15.74 28.52
CA ASN A 140 34.50 14.63 29.12
C ASN A 140 33.71 15.07 30.38
N ASP A 141 33.52 16.37 30.58
CA ASP A 141 32.76 16.89 31.71
C ASP A 141 31.26 16.66 31.51
N ILE A 142 30.74 15.66 32.22
CA ILE A 142 29.33 15.26 32.22
C ILE A 142 28.42 16.43 32.59
N SER A 143 28.87 17.34 33.46
CA SER A 143 28.07 18.49 33.89
C SER A 143 27.85 19.49 32.74
N LEU A 144 28.85 19.67 31.87
CA LEU A 144 28.74 20.49 30.67
C LEU A 144 27.82 19.83 29.64
N GLN A 145 27.93 18.52 29.43
CA GLN A 145 27.04 17.79 28.52
C GLN A 145 25.58 17.85 28.99
N SER A 146 25.31 17.63 30.28
CA SER A 146 23.97 17.73 30.86
C SER A 146 23.38 19.14 30.68
N ARG A 147 24.19 20.19 30.91
CA ARG A 147 23.79 21.58 30.67
C ARG A 147 23.47 21.85 29.20
N LEU A 148 24.27 21.32 28.28
CA LEU A 148 24.07 21.48 26.85
C LEU A 148 22.78 20.77 26.40
N VAL A 149 22.54 19.55 26.87
CA VAL A 149 21.31 18.79 26.60
C VAL A 149 20.07 19.51 27.13
N ALA A 150 20.11 20.08 28.34
CA ALA A 150 19.00 20.86 28.89
C ALA A 150 18.70 22.13 28.06
N ARG A 151 19.74 22.80 27.54
CA ARG A 151 19.57 23.95 26.63
C ARG A 151 19.00 23.52 25.27
N LEU A 152 19.45 22.40 24.73
CA LEU A 152 18.93 21.80 23.50
C LEU A 152 17.45 21.41 23.64
N ASP A 153 17.05 20.82 24.78
CA ASP A 153 15.65 20.52 25.13
C ASP A 153 14.78 21.77 25.17
N THR A 154 15.25 22.81 25.86
CA THR A 154 14.54 24.09 25.90
C THR A 154 14.34 24.68 24.50
N LEU A 155 15.37 24.61 23.65
CA LEU A 155 15.31 25.12 22.28
C LEU A 155 14.40 24.27 21.37
N ALA A 156 14.44 22.94 21.49
CA ALA A 156 13.58 22.04 20.73
C ALA A 156 12.10 22.28 21.03
N ARG A 157 11.74 22.43 22.31
CA ARG A 157 10.36 22.75 22.72
C ARG A 157 9.91 24.12 22.19
N ALA A 158 10.81 25.10 22.16
CA ALA A 158 10.50 26.41 21.59
C ALA A 158 10.29 26.35 20.07
N ILE A 159 11.08 25.54 19.35
CA ILE A 159 10.90 25.28 17.92
C ILE A 159 9.57 24.55 17.68
N GLN A 160 9.23 23.56 18.51
CA GLN A 160 7.96 22.85 18.42
C GLN A 160 6.78 23.81 18.61
N HIS A 161 6.79 24.63 19.66
CA HIS A 161 5.74 25.63 19.89
C HIS A 161 5.58 26.58 18.69
N LEU A 162 6.70 27.11 18.17
CA LEU A 162 6.70 27.95 16.99
C LEU A 162 6.11 27.21 15.77
N SER A 163 6.45 25.93 15.59
CA SER A 163 5.93 25.11 14.49
C SER A 163 4.41 24.92 14.56
N GLU A 164 3.88 24.67 15.76
CA GLU A 164 2.46 24.50 16.01
C GLU A 164 1.71 25.79 15.71
N GLU A 165 2.23 26.92 16.20
CA GLU A 165 1.64 28.22 15.94
C GLU A 165 1.71 28.60 14.45
N MET A 166 2.82 28.35 13.75
CA MET A 166 2.92 28.53 12.30
C MET A 166 1.89 27.69 11.55
N MET A 167 1.66 26.44 11.99
CA MET A 167 0.62 25.58 11.42
C MET A 167 -0.78 26.12 11.68
N THR A 168 -1.05 26.71 12.85
CA THR A 168 -2.33 27.38 13.12
C THR A 168 -2.54 28.62 12.25
N ASP A 169 -1.50 29.41 12.01
CA ASP A 169 -1.56 30.58 11.11
C ASP A 169 -1.84 30.15 9.67
N ILE A 170 -1.18 29.09 9.20
CA ILE A 170 -1.42 28.51 7.87
C ILE A 170 -2.88 28.04 7.76
N ARG A 171 -3.37 27.29 8.74
CA ARG A 171 -4.77 26.78 8.76
C ARG A 171 -5.78 27.91 8.78
N THR A 172 -5.56 28.95 9.61
CA THR A 172 -6.49 30.08 9.70
C THR A 172 -6.47 30.93 8.44
N HIS A 173 -5.31 31.13 7.82
CA HIS A 173 -5.19 31.82 6.53
C HIS A 173 -5.90 31.04 5.41
N HIS A 174 -5.76 29.70 5.37
CA HIS A 174 -6.51 28.85 4.44
C HIS A 174 -8.01 28.96 4.65
N ARG A 175 -8.49 28.92 5.90
CA ARG A 175 -9.91 29.09 6.22
C ARG A 175 -10.45 30.44 5.74
N LYS A 176 -9.76 31.53 6.06
CA LYS A 176 -10.12 32.88 5.60
C LYS A 176 -10.18 32.98 4.06
N ARG A 177 -9.27 32.31 3.34
CA ARG A 177 -9.30 32.25 1.87
C ARG A 177 -10.47 31.42 1.34
N SER A 178 -10.77 30.28 1.95
CA SER A 178 -11.91 29.45 1.57
C SER A 178 -13.23 30.20 1.78
N ASP A 179 -13.35 30.91 2.89
CA ASP A 179 -14.52 31.74 3.21
C ASP A 179 -14.63 32.92 2.23
N ALA A 180 -13.52 33.59 1.88
CA ALA A 180 -13.49 34.65 0.88
C ALA A 180 -13.82 34.15 -0.54
N SER A 181 -13.37 32.95 -0.92
CA SER A 181 -13.68 32.32 -2.20
C SER A 181 -15.17 31.95 -2.29
N THR A 182 -15.73 31.40 -1.20
CA THR A 182 -17.15 31.06 -1.11
C THR A 182 -18.02 32.33 -1.14
N ALA A 183 -17.60 33.40 -0.46
CA ALA A 183 -18.28 34.70 -0.52
C ALA A 183 -18.25 35.31 -1.93
N SER A 184 -17.13 35.16 -2.65
CA SER A 184 -16.98 35.65 -4.03
C SER A 184 -17.90 34.90 -5.01
N HIS A 185 -18.08 33.59 -4.82
CA HIS A 185 -19.05 32.80 -5.60
C HIS A 185 -20.51 33.10 -5.23
N ALA A 186 -20.81 33.35 -3.95
CA ALA A 186 -22.16 33.71 -3.50
C ALA A 186 -22.64 35.06 -4.08
N THR A 187 -21.73 36.02 -4.30
CA THR A 187 -22.06 37.30 -4.96
C THR A 187 -22.22 37.20 -6.48
N SER A 188 -21.75 36.12 -7.10
CA SER A 188 -21.84 35.91 -8.56
C SER A 188 -23.21 35.37 -9.02
N ASN A 189 -24.08 34.95 -8.09
CA ASN A 189 -25.43 34.45 -8.38
C ASN A 189 -26.53 35.46 -8.03
N ARG A 190 -26.24 36.77 -8.13
CA ARG A 190 -27.31 37.77 -8.05
C ARG A 190 -28.16 37.63 -9.32
N PRO A 191 -29.47 37.30 -9.22
CA PRO A 191 -30.32 37.12 -10.38
C PRO A 191 -30.39 38.44 -11.14
N VAL A 192 -30.08 38.38 -12.44
CA VAL A 192 -30.29 39.48 -13.38
C VAL A 192 -31.78 39.77 -13.39
N SER A 193 -32.17 40.93 -12.86
CA SER A 193 -33.56 41.40 -12.91
C SER A 193 -33.98 41.61 -14.36
N PRO A 194 -35.15 41.10 -14.79
CA PRO A 194 -35.62 41.26 -16.16
C PRO A 194 -36.40 42.58 -16.29
N PHE A 195 -35.70 43.70 -16.52
CA PHE A 195 -36.32 44.95 -16.97
C PHE A 195 -35.23 45.82 -17.59
N ASP A 196 -35.17 45.86 -18.92
CA ASP A 196 -35.78 46.94 -19.73
C ASP A 196 -35.08 46.98 -21.10
N ALA A 197 -35.84 46.60 -22.14
CA ALA A 197 -35.40 46.72 -23.52
C ALA A 197 -35.66 48.15 -23.98
N GLY A 198 -34.68 49.04 -23.79
CA GLY A 198 -34.70 50.40 -24.29
C GLY A 198 -33.38 50.74 -24.97
N GLY A 199 -33.41 50.88 -26.30
CA GLY A 199 -32.23 51.14 -27.12
C GLY A 199 -31.57 52.50 -26.84
N GLY A 200 -30.29 52.60 -27.20
CA GLY A 200 -29.55 53.85 -27.19
C GLY A 200 -28.07 53.65 -27.53
N ASN A 201 -27.67 54.19 -28.68
CA ASN A 201 -26.28 54.29 -29.17
C ASN A 201 -25.36 55.04 -28.20
N ALA A 202 -24.06 54.69 -28.24
CA ALA A 202 -22.84 55.50 -28.00
C ALA A 202 -21.81 54.64 -27.23
N ALA A 203 -20.73 54.20 -27.88
CA ALA A 203 -19.46 54.93 -28.04
C ALA A 203 -18.57 54.89 -26.79
N GLU A 204 -17.36 54.35 -27.01
CA GLU A 204 -16.10 54.65 -26.33
C GLU A 204 -16.03 54.61 -24.80
N ALA A 205 -15.26 53.66 -24.26
CA ALA A 205 -14.03 53.96 -23.51
C ALA A 205 -13.44 52.64 -22.99
N GLY A 206 -12.13 52.50 -23.14
CA GLY A 206 -11.42 51.24 -22.94
C GLY A 206 -11.22 50.82 -21.50
N ALA A 207 -10.89 49.54 -21.35
CA ALA A 207 -9.96 49.06 -20.35
C ALA A 207 -9.50 47.65 -20.75
N ASN A 208 -8.30 47.56 -21.34
CA ASN A 208 -7.51 46.33 -21.37
C ASN A 208 -7.14 45.97 -19.93
N ALA A 209 -7.99 45.25 -19.23
CA ALA A 209 -7.65 44.60 -17.96
C ALA A 209 -7.32 43.14 -18.25
N SER A 210 -6.05 42.90 -18.58
CA SER A 210 -5.48 41.56 -18.65
C SER A 210 -5.38 40.99 -17.23
N PRO A 211 -6.06 39.89 -16.85
CA PRO A 211 -5.83 39.24 -15.56
C PRO A 211 -4.66 38.26 -15.73
N ASN A 212 -3.46 38.80 -15.97
CA ASN A 212 -2.20 38.06 -15.87
C ASN A 212 -1.36 38.68 -14.75
N ASN A 213 -1.64 38.27 -13.51
CA ASN A 213 -0.67 38.12 -12.42
C ASN A 213 -1.39 37.73 -11.13
N VAL A 214 -1.89 36.50 -11.08
CA VAL A 214 -2.01 35.80 -9.79
C VAL A 214 -0.70 35.06 -9.62
N SER A 215 0.14 35.52 -8.69
CA SER A 215 1.46 34.94 -8.40
C SER A 215 1.34 33.42 -8.20
N GLN A 216 1.92 32.66 -9.14
CA GLN A 216 1.96 31.19 -9.14
C GLN A 216 2.63 30.59 -7.89
N GLU A 217 3.29 31.40 -7.06
CA GLU A 217 3.96 30.96 -5.84
C GLU A 217 3.01 30.57 -4.70
N SER A 218 1.73 30.94 -4.75
CA SER A 218 0.78 30.71 -3.63
C SER A 218 -0.23 29.56 -3.85
N LEU A 219 -0.11 28.81 -4.95
CA LEU A 219 -0.94 27.63 -5.25
C LEU A 219 -0.36 26.30 -4.68
N ILE A 220 0.77 26.35 -3.97
CA ILE A 220 1.66 25.19 -3.76
C ILE A 220 1.56 24.62 -2.31
N LEU A 221 0.75 25.18 -1.42
CA LEU A 221 0.81 24.84 0.01
C LEU A 221 -0.08 23.67 0.49
N THR A 222 -0.93 23.13 -0.37
CA THR A 222 -1.56 21.81 -0.15
C THR A 222 -1.66 21.13 -1.50
N ALA A 223 -0.62 20.38 -1.86
CA ALA A 223 -0.67 19.57 -3.06
C ALA A 223 -1.82 18.56 -2.87
N PRO A 224 -2.83 18.53 -3.76
CA PRO A 224 -3.96 17.60 -3.63
C PRO A 224 -3.48 16.15 -3.43
N PRO A 225 -4.28 15.30 -2.74
CA PRO A 225 -4.02 13.87 -2.70
C PRO A 225 -3.75 13.34 -4.11
N GLY A 226 -2.64 12.61 -4.30
CA GLY A 226 -2.25 12.05 -5.59
C GLY A 226 -1.30 12.91 -6.44
N THR A 227 -0.88 14.08 -5.95
CA THR A 227 0.22 14.83 -6.58
C THR A 227 1.58 14.17 -6.38
N ALA A 228 2.54 14.45 -7.27
CA ALA A 228 3.90 13.94 -7.17
C ALA A 228 4.60 14.30 -5.83
N ALA A 229 4.23 15.44 -5.21
CA ALA A 229 4.75 15.86 -3.91
C ALA A 229 4.18 15.03 -2.75
N ASP A 230 2.89 14.70 -2.78
CA ASP A 230 2.23 13.80 -1.82
C ASP A 230 2.74 12.36 -1.97
N GLN A 231 2.92 11.88 -3.22
CA GLN A 231 3.55 10.59 -3.49
C GLN A 231 4.99 10.52 -2.97
N PHE A 232 5.80 11.58 -3.15
CA PHE A 232 7.16 11.62 -2.64
C PHE A 232 7.23 11.72 -1.10
N ARG A 233 6.34 12.51 -0.47
CA ARG A 233 6.26 12.58 1.00
C ARG A 233 5.92 11.22 1.59
N ARG A 234 4.92 10.52 1.05
CA ARG A 234 4.60 9.15 1.43
C ARG A 234 5.77 8.20 1.18
N HIS A 235 6.52 8.37 0.10
CA HIS A 235 7.68 7.54 -0.21
C HIS A 235 8.85 7.73 0.76
N VAL A 236 9.22 8.96 1.10
CA VAL A 236 10.32 9.23 2.05
C VAL A 236 9.92 8.85 3.47
N GLN A 237 8.68 9.14 3.86
CA GLN A 237 8.15 8.75 5.17
C GLN A 237 8.09 7.21 5.27
N SER A 238 7.57 6.55 4.24
CA SER A 238 7.65 5.09 4.09
C SER A 238 9.08 4.59 4.25
N ASP A 239 10.06 5.16 3.55
CA ASP A 239 11.45 4.66 3.62
C ASP A 239 12.08 4.80 5.01
N LEU A 240 11.83 5.94 5.66
CA LEU A 240 12.36 6.21 6.99
C LEU A 240 11.69 5.30 8.02
N GLU A 241 10.35 5.21 8.00
CA GLU A 241 9.58 4.30 8.85
C GLU A 241 10.03 2.86 8.65
N LEU A 242 10.25 2.45 7.40
CA LEU A 242 10.70 1.10 7.06
C LEU A 242 12.13 0.81 7.55
N SER A 243 13.04 1.79 7.51
CA SER A 243 14.39 1.62 8.03
C SER A 243 14.43 1.52 9.56
N MET A 244 13.58 2.30 10.24
CA MET A 244 13.40 2.24 11.69
C MET A 244 12.78 0.90 12.11
N GLN A 245 11.73 0.47 11.40
CA GLN A 245 11.10 -0.83 11.60
C GLN A 245 12.09 -1.99 11.47
N ARG A 246 13.04 -1.92 10.52
CA ARG A 246 14.08 -2.95 10.38
C ARG A 246 14.97 -3.04 11.62
N GLY A 247 15.43 -1.91 12.15
CA GLY A 247 16.25 -1.86 13.36
C GLY A 247 15.51 -2.41 14.59
N GLU A 248 14.23 -2.09 14.72
CA GLU A 248 13.36 -2.61 15.78
C GLU A 248 13.16 -4.13 15.66
N VAL A 249 12.96 -4.64 14.44
CA VAL A 249 12.84 -6.09 14.20
C VAL A 249 14.15 -6.81 14.54
N TYR A 250 15.32 -6.25 14.23
CA TYR A 250 16.56 -6.87 14.68
C TYR A 250 16.73 -6.82 16.21
N ALA A 251 16.39 -5.69 16.84
CA ALA A 251 16.52 -5.54 18.28
C ALA A 251 15.64 -6.54 19.06
N VAL A 252 14.40 -6.75 18.61
CA VAL A 252 13.45 -7.60 19.32
C VAL A 252 13.70 -9.09 19.04
N TRP A 253 14.10 -9.49 17.83
CA TRP A 253 14.22 -10.90 17.43
C TRP A 253 15.66 -11.46 17.48
N GLY A 254 16.56 -10.82 18.21
CA GLY A 254 17.89 -11.37 18.51
C GLY A 254 18.93 -11.14 17.41
N GLY A 255 18.80 -10.03 16.67
CA GLY A 255 19.76 -9.58 15.67
C GLY A 255 19.44 -10.00 14.24
N GLU A 256 20.28 -9.51 13.31
CA GLU A 256 20.12 -9.72 11.88
C GLU A 256 20.19 -11.20 11.48
N GLU A 257 21.16 -11.96 11.99
CA GLU A 257 21.36 -13.37 11.65
C GLU A 257 20.12 -14.23 11.95
N GLN A 258 19.45 -13.98 13.07
CA GLN A 258 18.28 -14.74 13.49
C GLN A 258 17.06 -14.44 12.63
N VAL A 259 16.90 -13.17 12.22
CA VAL A 259 15.84 -12.74 11.30
C VAL A 259 16.08 -13.29 9.90
N GLN A 260 17.32 -13.24 9.40
CA GLN A 260 17.69 -13.85 8.12
C GLN A 260 17.48 -15.37 8.13
N ALA A 261 17.91 -16.08 9.18
CA ALA A 261 17.68 -17.52 9.30
C ALA A 261 16.19 -17.86 9.29
N ASN A 262 15.37 -17.13 10.05
CA ASN A 262 13.92 -17.31 10.06
C ASN A 262 13.29 -17.06 8.68
N TRP A 263 13.75 -16.05 7.96
CA TRP A 263 13.29 -15.79 6.60
C TRP A 263 13.64 -16.95 5.66
N LYS A 264 14.89 -17.42 5.66
CA LYS A 264 15.34 -18.54 4.81
C LYS A 264 14.54 -19.81 5.09
N ASP A 265 14.32 -20.13 6.36
CA ASP A 265 13.51 -21.26 6.78
C ASP A 265 12.05 -21.12 6.30
N TRP A 266 11.47 -19.92 6.43
CA TRP A 266 10.12 -19.65 5.96
C TRP A 266 10.01 -19.80 4.43
N VAL A 267 10.92 -19.22 3.66
CA VAL A 267 10.95 -19.35 2.19
C VAL A 267 11.21 -20.80 1.75
N ALA A 268 11.98 -21.58 2.51
CA ALA A 268 12.18 -23.00 2.24
C ALA A 268 10.94 -23.85 2.56
N SER A 269 10.12 -23.42 3.53
CA SER A 269 8.92 -24.14 3.97
C SER A 269 7.69 -23.95 3.06
N THR A 270 7.70 -22.96 2.17
CA THR A 270 6.54 -22.63 1.34
C THR A 270 6.29 -23.72 0.28
N ALA A 271 5.19 -24.46 0.46
CA ALA A 271 4.87 -25.68 -0.26
C ALA A 271 4.62 -25.50 -1.77
N SER A 272 4.20 -24.31 -2.20
CA SER A 272 3.90 -23.98 -3.62
C SER A 272 5.13 -23.98 -4.52
N ALA A 273 6.34 -24.02 -3.96
CA ALA A 273 7.60 -24.01 -4.69
C ALA A 273 8.10 -25.39 -5.15
N GLY A 274 7.40 -26.48 -4.80
CA GLY A 274 7.88 -27.86 -4.96
C GLY A 274 8.16 -28.33 -6.39
N GLU A 275 7.77 -27.58 -7.42
CA GLU A 275 7.88 -27.99 -8.83
C GLU A 275 8.71 -27.02 -9.70
N ILE A 276 9.40 -26.04 -9.09
CA ILE A 276 10.11 -24.99 -9.83
C ILE A 276 11.64 -25.21 -9.71
N ASP A 277 12.37 -25.25 -10.85
CA ASP A 277 13.82 -25.57 -10.99
C ASP A 277 14.82 -24.52 -10.46
N THR A 278 15.78 -24.95 -9.62
CA THR A 278 16.70 -24.24 -8.67
C THR A 278 17.54 -23.00 -9.07
N SER A 279 17.14 -22.15 -10.02
CA SER A 279 17.88 -20.91 -10.36
C SER A 279 17.73 -19.77 -9.31
N SER A 280 18.62 -18.76 -9.27
CA SER A 280 18.52 -17.63 -8.32
C SER A 280 17.27 -16.73 -8.54
N THR A 281 16.82 -16.60 -9.80
CA THR A 281 15.53 -15.97 -10.15
C THR A 281 14.36 -16.63 -9.40
N LEU A 282 14.51 -17.92 -9.09
CA LEU A 282 13.50 -18.71 -8.43
C LEU A 282 13.30 -18.34 -6.97
N GLU A 283 14.34 -17.88 -6.27
CA GLU A 283 14.16 -17.52 -4.87
C GLU A 283 13.29 -16.28 -4.71
N THR A 284 13.51 -15.28 -5.58
CA THR A 284 12.63 -14.11 -5.67
C THR A 284 11.19 -14.52 -5.96
N MET A 285 11.01 -15.58 -6.76
CA MET A 285 9.71 -16.18 -7.03
C MET A 285 9.14 -16.92 -5.83
N ARG A 286 9.96 -17.64 -5.04
CA ARG A 286 9.53 -18.44 -3.89
C ARG A 286 8.94 -17.60 -2.78
N TRP A 287 9.63 -16.55 -2.32
CA TRP A 287 9.09 -15.76 -1.21
C TRP A 287 7.83 -15.00 -1.61
N ARG A 288 7.72 -14.56 -2.87
CA ARG A 288 6.49 -13.95 -3.42
C ARG A 288 5.34 -14.95 -3.45
N ALA A 289 5.62 -16.18 -3.89
CA ALA A 289 4.64 -17.26 -3.87
C ALA A 289 4.21 -17.59 -2.43
N GLY A 290 5.16 -17.68 -1.50
CA GLY A 290 4.88 -17.88 -0.07
C GLY A 290 4.08 -16.76 0.57
N LEU A 291 4.34 -15.51 0.18
CA LEU A 291 3.58 -14.35 0.63
C LEU A 291 2.15 -14.42 0.11
N LEU A 292 2.00 -14.78 -1.16
CA LEU A 292 0.68 -14.94 -1.76
C LEU A 292 -0.08 -16.10 -1.13
N ASP A 293 0.56 -17.25 -0.88
CA ASP A 293 -0.02 -18.37 -0.14
C ASP A 293 -0.50 -17.94 1.25
N ALA A 294 0.28 -17.09 1.94
CA ALA A 294 -0.07 -16.57 3.25
C ALA A 294 -1.31 -15.66 3.20
N ILE A 295 -1.38 -14.76 2.21
CA ILE A 295 -2.54 -13.89 1.95
C ILE A 295 -3.76 -14.73 1.55
N TYR A 296 -3.56 -15.78 0.77
CA TYR A 296 -4.58 -16.71 0.30
C TYR A 296 -4.79 -17.88 1.26
N SER A 297 -4.33 -17.82 2.51
CA SER A 297 -4.57 -18.88 3.48
C SER A 297 -6.00 -18.82 4.04
N ASP A 298 -6.51 -19.97 4.48
CA ASP A 298 -7.74 -20.07 5.27
C ASP A 298 -7.54 -19.56 6.71
N HIS A 299 -6.28 -19.49 7.14
CA HIS A 299 -5.93 -19.02 8.47
C HIS A 299 -5.60 -17.54 8.41
N PRO A 300 -6.03 -16.74 9.40
CA PRO A 300 -5.66 -15.34 9.46
C PRO A 300 -4.14 -15.22 9.53
N VAL A 301 -3.59 -14.21 8.86
CA VAL A 301 -2.18 -13.85 8.96
C VAL A 301 -1.84 -13.64 10.43
N ARG A 302 -0.95 -14.48 10.98
CA ARG A 302 -0.54 -14.42 12.38
C ARG A 302 0.81 -13.77 12.54
N LEU A 303 0.89 -12.92 13.56
CA LEU A 303 2.16 -12.39 14.03
C LEU A 303 2.96 -13.51 14.73
N PRO A 304 4.28 -13.56 14.51
CA PRO A 304 5.16 -14.38 15.33
C PRO A 304 5.03 -13.97 16.79
N ILE A 305 5.09 -14.95 17.69
CA ILE A 305 5.01 -14.71 19.13
C ILE A 305 6.18 -13.81 19.52
N LEU A 306 5.88 -12.66 20.13
CA LEU A 306 6.90 -11.74 20.62
C LEU A 306 7.79 -12.49 21.62
N PRO A 307 9.12 -12.46 21.46
CA PRO A 307 10.02 -13.09 22.41
C PRO A 307 9.83 -12.40 23.76
N THR A 308 9.27 -13.12 24.73
CA THR A 308 9.23 -12.65 26.11
C THR A 308 10.65 -12.57 26.65
N ARG A 309 10.90 -11.60 27.53
CA ARG A 309 12.21 -11.41 28.17
C ARG A 309 12.78 -12.70 28.77
N ALA A 310 11.90 -13.55 29.33
CA ALA A 310 12.27 -14.87 29.83
C ALA A 310 12.86 -15.81 28.76
N ASN A 311 12.35 -15.77 27.52
CA ASN A 311 12.86 -16.58 26.41
C ASN A 311 14.22 -16.08 25.93
N LEU A 312 14.44 -14.76 25.94
CA LEU A 312 15.74 -14.17 25.59
C LEU A 312 16.80 -14.52 26.65
N GLU A 313 16.45 -14.44 27.94
CA GLU A 313 17.36 -14.76 29.04
C GLU A 313 17.67 -16.26 29.14
N ALA A 314 16.70 -17.14 28.83
CA ALA A 314 16.94 -18.59 28.78
C ALA A 314 17.92 -18.99 27.67
N LYS A 315 17.79 -18.39 26.48
CA LYS A 315 18.65 -18.70 25.32
C LYS A 315 20.11 -18.26 25.54
N SER A 316 20.34 -17.21 26.32
CA SER A 316 21.71 -16.81 26.70
C SER A 316 22.39 -17.79 27.66
N LYS A 317 21.64 -18.54 28.48
CA LYS A 317 22.23 -19.50 29.43
C LYS A 317 22.52 -20.87 28.80
N GLU A 318 21.77 -21.29 27.79
CA GLU A 318 22.04 -22.55 27.08
C GLU A 318 23.34 -22.50 26.26
N LYS A 319 23.78 -21.31 25.82
CA LYS A 319 24.96 -21.16 24.96
C LYS A 319 26.31 -21.40 25.67
N GLU A 320 26.35 -21.43 27.00
CA GLU A 320 27.57 -21.70 27.78
C GLU A 320 27.66 -23.14 28.31
N GLY A 321 26.60 -23.94 28.20
CA GLY A 321 26.47 -25.20 28.96
C GLY A 321 26.79 -26.50 28.22
N GLU A 322 26.44 -26.68 26.94
CA GLU A 322 26.34 -28.03 26.38
C GLU A 322 26.90 -28.17 24.96
N SER A 323 28.13 -28.68 24.90
CA SER A 323 28.55 -29.59 23.83
C SER A 323 27.69 -30.86 23.94
N SER A 324 27.01 -31.23 22.85
CA SER A 324 26.32 -32.51 22.61
C SER A 324 24.88 -32.66 23.14
N THR A 325 23.88 -32.22 22.36
CA THR A 325 22.95 -33.12 21.65
C THR A 325 21.95 -32.31 20.81
N THR A 326 21.88 -32.64 19.52
CA THR A 326 21.07 -32.03 18.46
C THR A 326 19.57 -32.32 18.62
N ALA A 327 18.92 -31.76 19.64
CA ALA A 327 17.47 -31.72 19.72
C ALA A 327 16.98 -30.36 19.19
N SER A 328 16.86 -30.25 17.87
CA SER A 328 16.11 -29.16 17.22
C SER A 328 14.66 -29.24 17.70
N SER A 329 14.32 -28.47 18.73
CA SER A 329 12.94 -28.24 19.14
C SER A 329 12.30 -27.36 18.06
N SER A 330 11.85 -28.01 16.98
CA SER A 330 11.03 -27.36 15.97
C SER A 330 9.75 -26.89 16.65
N LEU A 331 9.73 -25.64 17.13
CA LEU A 331 8.51 -24.91 17.40
C LEU A 331 7.64 -25.12 16.18
N LYS A 332 6.58 -25.94 16.34
CA LYS A 332 5.62 -26.22 15.28
C LYS A 332 5.10 -24.86 14.82
N GLN A 333 5.62 -24.35 13.71
CA GLN A 333 5.16 -23.11 13.13
C GLN A 333 3.65 -23.25 13.00
N THR A 334 2.92 -22.41 13.71
CA THR A 334 1.46 -22.40 13.60
C THR A 334 1.10 -22.07 12.16
N GLU A 335 0.02 -22.67 11.67
CA GLU A 335 -0.49 -22.44 10.32
C GLU A 335 -0.57 -20.92 10.04
N ASN A 336 0.07 -20.49 8.96
CA ASN A 336 0.14 -19.10 8.48
C ASN A 336 0.83 -18.06 9.40
N THR A 337 1.93 -18.43 10.06
CA THR A 337 2.76 -17.47 10.80
C THR A 337 3.71 -16.73 9.85
N LEU A 338 3.74 -15.40 9.91
CA LEU A 338 4.66 -14.59 9.11
C LEU A 338 6.11 -14.70 9.62
N PRO A 339 7.12 -14.59 8.73
CA PRO A 339 8.51 -14.44 9.13
C PRO A 339 8.71 -13.08 9.82
N TYR A 340 9.73 -12.98 10.67
CA TYR A 340 10.02 -11.78 11.47
C TYR A 340 10.17 -10.52 10.62
N ALA A 341 10.74 -10.65 9.41
CA ALA A 341 10.90 -9.55 8.47
C ALA A 341 9.57 -8.90 8.03
N LEU A 342 8.45 -9.62 8.10
CA LEU A 342 7.14 -9.13 7.64
C LEU A 342 6.24 -8.63 8.79
N VAL A 343 6.72 -8.63 10.03
CA VAL A 343 5.96 -8.17 11.21
C VAL A 343 5.48 -6.73 11.03
N ALA A 344 6.35 -5.85 10.53
CA ALA A 344 6.01 -4.44 10.32
C ALA A 344 4.88 -4.25 9.27
N GLY A 345 4.76 -5.17 8.33
CA GLY A 345 3.71 -5.17 7.30
C GLY A 345 2.47 -5.98 7.67
N ALA A 346 2.39 -6.55 8.87
CA ALA A 346 1.35 -7.53 9.20
C ALA A 346 -0.08 -6.96 9.13
N THR A 347 -0.29 -5.72 9.57
CA THR A 347 -1.60 -5.05 9.46
C THR A 347 -2.03 -4.91 8.00
N THR A 348 -1.11 -4.48 7.13
CA THR A 348 -1.35 -4.37 5.68
C THR A 348 -1.64 -5.73 5.06
N LEU A 349 -0.88 -6.76 5.44
CA LEU A 349 -1.08 -8.13 4.95
C LEU A 349 -2.42 -8.72 5.41
N PHE A 350 -2.83 -8.44 6.64
CA PHE A 350 -4.14 -8.84 7.16
C PHE A 350 -5.28 -8.13 6.42
N GLN A 351 -5.19 -6.81 6.21
CA GLN A 351 -6.15 -6.06 5.39
C GLN A 351 -6.23 -6.60 3.96
N LEU A 352 -5.09 -6.94 3.37
CA LEU A 352 -5.00 -7.49 2.02
C LEU A 352 -5.60 -8.89 1.93
N GLN A 353 -5.39 -9.74 2.94
CA GLN A 353 -6.07 -11.03 3.07
C GLN A 353 -7.59 -10.85 3.12
N ASN A 354 -8.11 -9.94 3.96
CA ASN A 354 -9.54 -9.68 4.05
C ASN A 354 -10.11 -9.13 2.73
N LYS A 355 -9.35 -8.27 2.04
CA LYS A 355 -9.73 -7.73 0.73
C LYS A 355 -9.79 -8.81 -0.34
N VAL A 356 -8.81 -9.71 -0.40
CA VAL A 356 -8.82 -10.89 -1.28
C VAL A 356 -10.06 -11.74 -1.00
N GLN A 357 -10.33 -12.05 0.27
CA GLN A 357 -11.50 -12.84 0.67
C GLN A 357 -12.80 -12.18 0.22
N ALA A 358 -12.94 -10.87 0.43
CA ALA A 358 -14.12 -10.13 0.00
C ALA A 358 -14.31 -10.10 -1.51
N VAL A 359 -13.24 -10.01 -2.31
CA VAL A 359 -13.32 -10.11 -3.77
C VAL A 359 -13.82 -11.50 -4.20
N VAL A 360 -13.37 -12.57 -3.53
CA VAL A 360 -13.87 -13.93 -3.79
C VAL A 360 -15.34 -14.06 -3.37
N VAL A 361 -15.71 -13.55 -2.19
CA VAL A 361 -17.11 -13.53 -1.73
C VAL A 361 -17.99 -12.77 -2.73
N LEU A 362 -17.57 -11.59 -3.19
CA LEU A 362 -18.29 -10.81 -4.19
C LEU A 362 -18.54 -11.64 -5.47
N ALA A 363 -17.51 -12.33 -5.97
CA ALA A 363 -17.64 -13.21 -7.13
C ALA A 363 -18.62 -14.38 -6.88
N CYS A 364 -18.60 -14.97 -5.68
CA CYS A 364 -19.59 -15.99 -5.28
C CYS A 364 -21.02 -15.44 -5.27
N LEU A 365 -21.24 -14.26 -4.67
CA LEU A 365 -22.56 -13.63 -4.61
C LEU A 365 -23.10 -13.31 -6.00
N VAL A 366 -22.23 -12.82 -6.89
CA VAL A 366 -22.55 -12.60 -8.29
C VAL A 366 -22.98 -13.91 -8.96
N ALA A 367 -22.24 -14.99 -8.75
CA ALA A 367 -22.57 -16.30 -9.29
C ALA A 367 -23.93 -16.82 -8.76
N VAL A 368 -24.22 -16.63 -7.47
CA VAL A 368 -25.52 -17.00 -6.85
C VAL A 368 -26.66 -16.25 -7.53
N VAL A 369 -26.58 -14.93 -7.62
CA VAL A 369 -27.64 -14.09 -8.22
C VAL A 369 -27.84 -14.42 -9.69
N THR A 370 -26.75 -14.49 -10.47
CA THR A 370 -26.83 -14.76 -11.92
C THR A 370 -27.33 -16.18 -12.22
N SER A 371 -26.99 -17.17 -11.39
CA SER A 371 -27.50 -18.54 -11.54
C SER A 371 -29.01 -18.63 -11.33
N ALA A 372 -29.56 -17.86 -10.38
CA ALA A 372 -31.00 -17.80 -10.13
C ALA A 372 -31.76 -17.16 -11.31
N VAL A 373 -31.14 -16.19 -11.99
CA VAL A 373 -31.71 -15.59 -13.21
C VAL A 373 -31.67 -16.57 -14.38
N GLY A 374 -30.54 -17.25 -14.60
CA GLY A 374 -30.26 -18.10 -15.76
C GLY A 374 -31.03 -19.42 -15.84
N SER A 375 -31.64 -19.90 -14.76
CA SER A 375 -32.43 -21.15 -14.77
C SER A 375 -33.75 -21.06 -15.55
N ARG A 376 -34.21 -19.87 -15.93
CA ARG A 376 -35.34 -19.73 -16.87
C ARG A 376 -34.83 -19.03 -18.11
N ALA A 377 -34.80 -19.76 -19.21
CA ALA A 377 -34.61 -19.20 -20.54
C ALA A 377 -35.47 -17.95 -20.62
N ILE A 378 -34.84 -16.77 -20.70
CA ILE A 378 -35.52 -15.52 -21.02
C ILE A 378 -36.32 -15.87 -22.27
N PRO A 379 -37.67 -15.80 -22.24
CA PRO A 379 -38.47 -16.00 -23.44
C PRO A 379 -37.86 -15.02 -24.43
N GLN A 380 -37.16 -15.54 -25.45
CA GLN A 380 -36.48 -14.71 -26.41
C GLN A 380 -37.53 -13.75 -26.90
N ARG A 381 -37.42 -12.48 -26.50
CA ARG A 381 -38.32 -11.41 -26.89
C ARG A 381 -38.25 -11.46 -28.41
N THR A 382 -39.26 -12.07 -29.01
CA THR A 382 -39.22 -12.45 -30.41
C THR A 382 -38.95 -11.16 -31.15
N ALA A 383 -37.86 -11.16 -31.92
CA ALA A 383 -37.32 -10.01 -32.63
C ALA A 383 -38.24 -9.50 -33.76
N ASN A 384 -39.55 -9.71 -33.65
CA ASN A 384 -40.57 -9.43 -34.66
C ASN A 384 -41.24 -8.05 -34.53
N HIS A 385 -40.74 -7.15 -33.67
CA HIS A 385 -41.19 -5.75 -33.64
C HIS A 385 -40.24 -4.77 -34.37
N ALA A 386 -39.30 -5.28 -35.16
CA ALA A 386 -38.60 -4.48 -36.16
C ALA A 386 -39.56 -4.24 -37.34
N ASN A 387 -40.45 -3.25 -37.21
CA ASN A 387 -40.88 -2.34 -38.28
C ASN A 387 -41.99 -1.43 -37.73
N ASN A 388 -41.77 -0.13 -37.81
CA ASN A 388 -42.68 0.99 -37.49
C ASN A 388 -42.80 1.42 -36.02
N SER A 389 -41.84 2.22 -35.56
CA SER A 389 -42.18 3.58 -35.09
C SER A 389 -40.95 4.48 -35.16
N VAL A 390 -41.03 5.43 -36.09
CA VAL A 390 -40.16 6.60 -36.20
C VAL A 390 -40.72 7.66 -35.24
N ALA A 391 -39.81 8.35 -34.56
CA ALA A 391 -40.02 9.55 -33.73
C ALA A 391 -40.64 9.32 -32.34
N GLN A 392 -39.82 9.44 -31.28
CA GLN A 392 -39.66 10.71 -30.54
C GLN A 392 -39.21 10.44 -29.08
N GLY A 393 -37.92 10.68 -28.80
CA GLY A 393 -37.55 11.57 -27.70
C GLY A 393 -37.43 11.08 -26.26
N ASP A 394 -37.84 9.86 -25.89
CA ASP A 394 -37.65 9.41 -24.50
C ASP A 394 -36.54 8.36 -24.40
N SER A 395 -35.32 8.83 -24.20
CA SER A 395 -34.19 8.06 -23.66
C SER A 395 -34.48 7.68 -22.19
N SER A 396 -35.57 6.94 -21.97
CA SER A 396 -35.87 6.30 -20.70
C SER A 396 -34.77 5.25 -20.45
N SER A 397 -33.80 5.67 -19.65
CA SER A 397 -32.84 4.88 -18.87
C SER A 397 -32.89 3.40 -19.18
N LEU A 398 -31.98 2.95 -20.06
CA LEU A 398 -31.76 1.52 -20.27
C LEU A 398 -31.58 0.87 -18.88
N PRO A 399 -32.28 -0.24 -18.60
CA PRO A 399 -32.28 -0.82 -17.27
C PRO A 399 -30.86 -1.24 -16.89
N ASP A 400 -30.42 -0.69 -15.76
CA ASP A 400 -29.54 -1.31 -14.79
C ASP A 400 -28.22 -1.85 -15.34
N ASP A 401 -27.24 -0.93 -15.41
CA ASP A 401 -25.84 -1.27 -15.49
C ASP A 401 -25.51 -2.32 -14.41
N PRO A 402 -25.13 -3.56 -14.79
CA PRO A 402 -24.86 -4.63 -13.83
C PRO A 402 -23.73 -4.26 -12.87
N ASP A 403 -22.87 -3.30 -13.20
CA ASP A 403 -21.82 -2.84 -12.30
C ASP A 403 -22.38 -2.06 -11.09
N LEU A 404 -23.57 -1.45 -11.17
CA LEU A 404 -24.14 -0.65 -10.08
C LEU A 404 -24.54 -1.49 -8.85
N TRP A 405 -25.22 -2.63 -9.03
CA TRP A 405 -25.59 -3.46 -7.88
C TRP A 405 -24.39 -4.19 -7.29
N VAL A 406 -23.39 -4.51 -8.12
CA VAL A 406 -22.13 -5.14 -7.68
C VAL A 406 -21.32 -4.13 -6.87
N SER A 407 -21.29 -2.87 -7.31
CA SER A 407 -20.69 -1.77 -6.56
C SER A 407 -21.34 -1.60 -5.18
N ARG A 408 -22.68 -1.72 -5.09
CA ARG A 408 -23.39 -1.69 -3.79
C ARG A 408 -23.07 -2.89 -2.91
N LEU A 409 -22.98 -4.10 -3.47
CA LEU A 409 -22.52 -5.27 -2.71
C LEU A 409 -21.08 -5.09 -2.21
N TRP A 410 -20.21 -4.52 -3.04
CA TRP A 410 -18.83 -4.23 -2.66
C TRP A 410 -18.76 -3.21 -1.52
N MET A 411 -19.53 -2.13 -1.57
CA MET A 411 -19.63 -1.16 -0.47
C MET A 411 -20.05 -1.83 0.85
N LEU A 412 -21.01 -2.75 0.81
CA LEU A 412 -21.41 -3.52 1.99
C LEU A 412 -20.27 -4.41 2.49
N LEU A 413 -19.55 -5.09 1.59
CA LEU A 413 -18.40 -5.93 1.94
C LEU A 413 -17.21 -5.11 2.47
N GLU A 414 -16.94 -3.94 1.92
CA GLU A 414 -15.90 -3.04 2.45
C GLU A 414 -16.21 -2.62 3.88
N ASP A 415 -17.47 -2.33 4.21
CA ASP A 415 -17.89 -2.03 5.59
C ASP A 415 -17.69 -3.22 6.55
N PHE A 416 -17.75 -4.46 6.04
CA PHE A 416 -17.38 -5.66 6.83
C PHE A 416 -15.87 -5.75 7.08
N ILE A 417 -15.04 -5.34 6.11
CA ILE A 417 -13.57 -5.45 6.19
C ILE A 417 -12.96 -4.30 6.99
N ALA A 418 -13.53 -3.10 6.86
CA ALA A 418 -12.99 -1.85 7.38
C ALA A 418 -13.14 -1.68 8.89
N GLU A 419 -13.85 -2.59 9.58
CA GLU A 419 -14.05 -2.54 11.03
C GLU A 419 -13.26 -3.64 11.77
N PRO A 420 -11.91 -3.60 11.76
CA PRO A 420 -11.09 -4.50 12.57
C PRO A 420 -11.10 -4.14 14.07
N ASP A 421 -11.64 -2.97 14.43
CA ASP A 421 -11.48 -2.37 15.76
C ASP A 421 -12.62 -2.68 16.75
N HIS A 422 -13.30 -3.81 16.59
CA HIS A 422 -13.96 -4.40 17.75
C HIS A 422 -12.87 -5.09 18.56
N PRO A 423 -12.33 -4.48 19.65
CA PRO A 423 -11.38 -5.18 20.50
C PRO A 423 -12.02 -6.50 20.90
N ALA A 424 -11.30 -7.60 20.69
CA ALA A 424 -11.75 -8.92 21.09
C ALA A 424 -12.30 -8.80 22.53
N PRO A 425 -13.48 -9.36 22.84
CA PRO A 425 -14.05 -9.27 24.17
C PRO A 425 -12.97 -9.72 25.15
N VAL A 426 -12.48 -8.77 25.95
CA VAL A 426 -11.44 -9.05 26.93
C VAL A 426 -12.00 -10.17 27.79
N PRO A 427 -11.33 -11.33 27.91
CA PRO A 427 -11.89 -12.46 28.65
C PRO A 427 -12.29 -11.96 30.04
N ASP A 428 -13.54 -12.23 30.45
CA ASP A 428 -14.19 -11.73 31.67
C ASP A 428 -13.35 -11.94 32.95
N SER A 429 -12.33 -12.81 32.89
CA SER A 429 -11.33 -13.01 33.93
C SER A 429 -10.44 -11.80 34.26
N LEU A 430 -10.40 -10.75 33.44
CA LEU A 430 -9.55 -9.56 33.67
C LEU A 430 -10.30 -8.26 33.95
N THR A 431 -11.63 -8.28 33.92
CA THR A 431 -12.44 -7.07 34.12
C THR A 431 -12.89 -7.00 35.58
N GLU A 432 -12.20 -6.19 36.39
CA GLU A 432 -12.65 -5.89 37.76
C GLU A 432 -14.10 -5.36 37.75
N PRO A 433 -14.93 -5.71 38.74
CA PRO A 433 -16.33 -5.29 38.80
C PRO A 433 -16.45 -3.80 39.13
N ALA A 434 -16.25 -2.94 38.13
CA ALA A 434 -16.49 -1.51 38.25
C ALA A 434 -18.00 -1.22 38.23
N SER A 435 -18.44 -0.46 39.23
CA SER A 435 -19.82 -0.23 39.61
C SER A 435 -20.53 0.74 38.66
N SER A 436 -21.67 0.29 38.14
CA SER A 436 -22.89 1.06 37.82
C SER A 436 -22.71 2.50 37.31
N SER A 437 -22.61 2.67 35.99
CA SER A 437 -23.19 3.82 35.31
C SER A 437 -23.83 3.36 34.00
N SER A 438 -25.05 3.85 33.73
CA SER A 438 -25.98 3.35 32.71
C SER A 438 -25.33 3.17 31.33
N PRO A 439 -25.31 1.95 30.76
CA PRO A 439 -24.76 1.73 29.44
C PRO A 439 -25.80 2.13 28.39
N ALA A 440 -25.44 3.08 27.53
CA ALA A 440 -26.06 3.19 26.22
C ALA A 440 -25.92 1.81 25.56
N THR A 441 -27.05 1.16 25.29
CA THR A 441 -27.15 -0.23 24.81
C THR A 441 -26.54 -0.31 23.40
N ARG A 442 -25.22 -0.44 23.32
CA ARG A 442 -24.55 -0.83 22.08
C ARG A 442 -25.09 -2.22 21.73
N PRO A 443 -25.64 -2.43 20.52
CA PRO A 443 -26.13 -3.72 20.11
C PRO A 443 -25.00 -4.74 20.26
N ALA A 444 -25.33 -5.94 20.75
CA ALA A 444 -24.33 -6.98 20.92
C ALA A 444 -23.63 -7.23 19.57
N PRO A 445 -22.32 -7.53 19.54
CA PRO A 445 -21.57 -7.71 18.28
C PRO A 445 -22.25 -8.72 17.34
N ALA A 446 -22.83 -9.78 17.89
CA ALA A 446 -23.61 -10.77 17.13
C ALA A 446 -24.88 -10.20 16.45
N GLU A 447 -25.50 -9.15 17.01
CA GLU A 447 -26.65 -8.47 16.40
C GLU A 447 -26.22 -7.58 15.23
N ALA A 448 -25.09 -6.88 15.37
CA ALA A 448 -24.51 -6.09 14.29
C ALA A 448 -24.15 -6.99 13.09
N GLU A 449 -23.47 -8.11 13.32
CA GLU A 449 -23.15 -9.10 12.27
C GLU A 449 -24.41 -9.66 11.59
N ARG A 450 -25.43 -10.02 12.37
CA ARG A 450 -26.73 -10.48 11.83
C ARG A 450 -27.40 -9.40 10.98
N SER A 451 -27.32 -8.13 11.38
CA SER A 451 -27.88 -7.02 10.62
C SER A 451 -27.17 -6.84 9.27
N ARG A 452 -25.84 -6.90 9.27
CA ARG A 452 -25.07 -6.76 8.02
C ARG A 452 -25.31 -7.93 7.06
N LEU A 453 -25.41 -9.16 7.58
CA LEU A 453 -25.77 -10.34 6.77
C LEU A 453 -27.15 -10.20 6.14
N LYS A 454 -28.13 -9.67 6.90
CA LYS A 454 -29.47 -9.37 6.37
C LYS A 454 -29.40 -8.33 5.25
N ASN A 455 -28.60 -7.28 5.40
CA ASN A 455 -28.42 -6.25 4.37
C ASN A 455 -27.82 -6.83 3.08
N LEU A 456 -26.78 -7.65 3.20
CA LEU A 456 -26.14 -8.32 2.06
C LEU A 456 -27.14 -9.24 1.32
N THR A 457 -27.91 -10.02 2.08
CA THR A 457 -28.94 -10.91 1.54
C THR A 457 -30.06 -10.14 0.84
N ALA A 458 -30.53 -9.05 1.45
CA ALA A 458 -31.55 -8.18 0.89
C ALA A 458 -31.10 -7.53 -0.43
N GLU A 459 -29.83 -7.11 -0.51
CA GLU A 459 -29.26 -6.54 -1.73
C GLU A 459 -29.15 -7.60 -2.85
N CYS A 460 -28.74 -8.83 -2.55
CA CYS A 460 -28.75 -9.93 -3.52
C CYS A 460 -30.15 -10.26 -4.04
N ILE A 461 -31.16 -10.30 -3.17
CA ILE A 461 -32.56 -10.51 -3.56
C ILE A 461 -33.06 -9.35 -4.42
N ARG A 462 -32.72 -8.11 -4.05
CA ARG A 462 -33.08 -6.93 -4.82
C ARG A 462 -32.47 -6.97 -6.22
N ALA A 463 -31.17 -7.25 -6.33
CA ALA A 463 -30.48 -7.39 -7.61
C ALA A 463 -31.09 -8.52 -8.46
N TYR A 464 -31.47 -9.65 -7.85
CA TYR A 464 -32.17 -10.72 -8.55
C TYR A 464 -33.53 -10.27 -9.11
N ARG A 465 -34.33 -9.55 -8.33
CA ARG A 465 -35.64 -9.01 -8.78
C ARG A 465 -35.46 -8.01 -9.92
N GLU A 466 -34.50 -7.11 -9.79
CA GLU A 466 -34.12 -6.09 -10.79
C GLU A 466 -33.72 -6.76 -12.12
N LEU A 467 -32.81 -7.75 -12.08
CA LEU A 467 -32.39 -8.53 -13.26
C LEU A 467 -33.51 -9.36 -13.88
N ARG A 468 -34.53 -9.75 -13.10
CA ARG A 468 -35.74 -10.42 -13.59
C ARG A 468 -36.77 -9.45 -14.17
N GLY A 469 -36.57 -8.14 -14.05
CA GLY A 469 -37.58 -7.13 -14.40
C GLY A 469 -38.82 -7.18 -13.50
N LEU A 470 -38.69 -7.70 -12.28
CA LEU A 470 -39.77 -7.75 -11.29
C LEU A 470 -39.83 -6.42 -10.56
N SER A 471 -40.96 -5.71 -10.67
CA SER A 471 -41.21 -4.52 -9.85
C SER A 471 -41.19 -4.89 -8.36
N THR A 472 -40.68 -3.98 -7.54
CA THR A 472 -40.65 -4.12 -6.08
C THR A 472 -42.04 -4.27 -5.45
N GLN A 473 -43.10 -3.91 -6.18
CA GLN A 473 -44.49 -3.96 -5.73
C GLN A 473 -45.28 -5.16 -6.24
N THR A 474 -44.73 -5.98 -7.13
CA THR A 474 -45.47 -7.14 -7.67
C THR A 474 -45.65 -8.19 -6.58
N ALA A 475 -46.87 -8.71 -6.44
CA ALA A 475 -47.16 -9.82 -5.52
C ALA A 475 -46.19 -10.99 -5.78
N ARG A 476 -45.59 -11.52 -4.72
CA ARG A 476 -44.64 -12.65 -4.80
C ARG A 476 -45.34 -13.85 -5.43
N SER A 477 -44.90 -14.27 -6.60
CA SER A 477 -45.25 -15.59 -7.12
C SER A 477 -44.55 -16.68 -6.31
N ASP A 478 -45.14 -17.87 -6.22
CA ASP A 478 -44.54 -19.01 -5.50
C ASP A 478 -43.13 -19.34 -6.03
N ASP A 479 -42.92 -19.19 -7.35
CA ASP A 479 -41.62 -19.38 -7.98
C ASP A 479 -40.58 -18.35 -7.53
N THR A 480 -40.97 -17.07 -7.43
CA THR A 480 -40.08 -16.00 -6.96
C THR A 480 -39.69 -16.24 -5.51
N ALA A 481 -40.63 -16.70 -4.69
CA ALA A 481 -40.35 -17.03 -3.29
C ALA A 481 -39.34 -18.20 -3.17
N ALA A 482 -39.47 -19.23 -4.01
CA ALA A 482 -38.52 -20.35 -4.03
C ALA A 482 -37.10 -19.91 -4.44
N ASP A 483 -36.98 -19.07 -5.47
CA ASP A 483 -35.70 -18.51 -5.90
C ASP A 483 -35.08 -17.60 -4.83
N GLU A 484 -35.88 -16.78 -4.15
CA GLU A 484 -35.41 -15.94 -3.02
C GLU A 484 -34.84 -16.80 -1.89
N VAL A 485 -35.52 -17.87 -1.48
CA VAL A 485 -35.02 -18.80 -0.46
C VAL A 485 -33.71 -19.47 -0.90
N LYS A 486 -33.59 -19.82 -2.19
CA LYS A 486 -32.36 -20.38 -2.75
C LYS A 486 -31.22 -19.36 -2.74
N ILE A 487 -31.50 -18.09 -3.04
CA ILE A 487 -30.52 -17.00 -2.95
C ILE A 487 -30.08 -16.82 -1.50
N GLU A 488 -30.99 -16.80 -0.52
CA GLU A 488 -30.61 -16.70 0.89
C GLU A 488 -29.70 -17.85 1.32
N ALA A 489 -30.01 -19.09 0.92
CA ALA A 489 -29.17 -20.24 1.19
C ALA A 489 -27.79 -20.10 0.51
N GLY A 490 -27.76 -19.63 -0.73
CA GLY A 490 -26.54 -19.36 -1.50
C GLY A 490 -25.68 -18.26 -0.88
N VAL A 491 -26.26 -17.17 -0.39
CA VAL A 491 -25.54 -16.09 0.32
C VAL A 491 -24.92 -16.62 1.61
N ARG A 492 -25.66 -17.42 2.40
CA ARG A 492 -25.11 -18.06 3.61
C ARG A 492 -23.99 -19.06 3.29
N GLY A 493 -24.08 -19.76 2.15
CA GLY A 493 -23.03 -20.65 1.66
C GLY A 493 -21.78 -19.88 1.24
N ALA A 494 -21.93 -18.84 0.43
CA ALA A 494 -20.84 -18.02 -0.11
C ALA A 494 -19.95 -17.36 0.96
N LEU A 495 -20.46 -17.16 2.17
CA LEU A 495 -19.72 -16.61 3.31
C LEU A 495 -18.95 -17.66 4.11
N ARG A 496 -19.02 -18.95 3.74
CA ARG A 496 -18.30 -20.04 4.38
C ARG A 496 -17.08 -20.42 3.55
N TYR A 497 -15.93 -20.55 4.20
CA TYR A 497 -14.69 -20.97 3.54
C TYR A 497 -14.78 -22.40 2.99
N GLU A 498 -15.68 -23.22 3.52
CA GLU A 498 -15.90 -24.60 3.08
C GLU A 498 -16.66 -24.71 1.75
N ASP A 499 -17.29 -23.63 1.28
CA ASP A 499 -18.10 -23.63 0.06
C ASP A 499 -17.24 -24.02 -1.16
N PRO A 500 -17.66 -25.02 -1.96
CA PRO A 500 -16.89 -25.48 -3.10
C PRO A 500 -16.70 -24.39 -4.17
N VAL A 501 -17.68 -23.49 -4.35
CA VAL A 501 -17.59 -22.37 -5.29
C VAL A 501 -16.55 -21.37 -4.81
N PHE A 502 -16.56 -21.05 -3.52
CA PHE A 502 -15.55 -20.18 -2.90
C PHE A 502 -14.13 -20.74 -3.10
N LYS A 503 -13.92 -22.03 -2.79
CA LYS A 503 -12.63 -22.71 -2.98
C LYS A 503 -12.17 -22.70 -4.44
N ILE A 504 -13.07 -22.96 -5.39
CA ILE A 504 -12.74 -22.96 -6.83
C ILE A 504 -12.36 -21.55 -7.29
N LEU A 505 -13.15 -20.52 -6.93
CA LEU A 505 -12.89 -19.15 -7.34
C LEU A 505 -11.60 -18.61 -6.71
N ARG A 506 -11.36 -18.88 -5.42
CA ARG A 506 -10.11 -18.53 -4.75
C ARG A 506 -8.91 -19.20 -5.41
N LYS A 507 -8.96 -20.51 -5.68
CA LYS A 507 -7.86 -21.23 -6.34
C LYS A 507 -7.54 -20.65 -7.73
N ARG A 508 -8.57 -20.28 -8.50
CA ARG A 508 -8.40 -19.66 -9.82
C ARG A 508 -7.77 -18.27 -9.73
N LEU A 509 -8.25 -17.44 -8.80
CA LEU A 509 -7.69 -16.11 -8.59
C LEU A 509 -6.23 -16.20 -8.10
N HIS A 510 -5.96 -17.09 -7.16
CA HIS A 510 -4.62 -17.39 -6.65
C HIS A 510 -3.66 -17.78 -7.78
N ALA A 511 -4.04 -18.75 -8.61
CA ALA A 511 -3.22 -19.21 -9.73
C ALA A 511 -2.94 -18.07 -10.74
N ALA A 512 -3.94 -17.26 -11.06
CA ALA A 512 -3.78 -16.12 -11.96
C ALA A 512 -2.85 -15.03 -11.39
N MET A 513 -2.93 -14.78 -10.07
CA MET A 513 -2.04 -13.85 -9.38
C MET A 513 -0.61 -14.38 -9.30
N LEU A 514 -0.41 -15.68 -9.03
CA LEU A 514 0.89 -16.32 -9.10
C LEU A 514 1.51 -16.13 -10.49
N CYS A 515 0.81 -16.52 -11.56
CA CYS A 515 1.33 -16.34 -12.93
C CYS A 515 1.75 -14.90 -13.18
N LEU A 516 0.90 -13.93 -12.84
CA LEU A 516 1.19 -12.51 -13.07
C LEU A 516 2.40 -12.01 -12.27
N LEU A 517 2.48 -12.31 -10.96
CA LEU A 517 3.55 -11.80 -10.08
C LEU A 517 4.90 -12.49 -10.33
N LEU A 518 4.88 -13.72 -10.84
CA LEU A 518 6.06 -14.48 -11.21
C LEU A 518 6.58 -14.11 -12.61
N GLU A 519 5.68 -13.85 -13.57
CA GLU A 519 6.05 -13.42 -14.93
C GLU A 519 6.55 -11.97 -15.00
N SER A 520 6.15 -11.13 -14.04
CA SER A 520 6.54 -9.71 -13.97
C SER A 520 7.98 -9.47 -13.50
N GLY A 521 8.84 -10.49 -13.53
CA GLY A 521 10.27 -10.33 -13.30
C GLY A 521 10.84 -9.22 -14.20
N PRO A 522 11.86 -8.46 -13.73
CA PRO A 522 12.37 -7.31 -14.45
C PRO A 522 12.71 -7.75 -15.87
N ALA A 523 11.86 -7.35 -16.83
CA ALA A 523 12.07 -7.62 -18.22
C ALA A 523 13.51 -7.21 -18.50
N SER A 524 14.37 -8.18 -18.81
CA SER A 524 15.80 -7.93 -19.00
C SER A 524 15.95 -6.80 -20.02
N ILE A 525 16.24 -5.59 -19.51
CA ILE A 525 16.44 -4.36 -20.29
C ILE A 525 17.67 -4.49 -21.22
N GLY A 526 18.37 -5.64 -21.21
CA GLY A 526 19.65 -5.85 -21.87
C GLY A 526 19.68 -6.77 -23.10
N SER A 527 18.60 -7.47 -23.48
CA SER A 527 18.65 -8.31 -24.69
C SER A 527 18.43 -7.47 -25.95
N LYS A 528 19.49 -6.75 -26.32
CA LYS A 528 19.69 -6.09 -27.62
C LYS A 528 19.52 -7.14 -28.72
N ALA A 529 18.31 -7.23 -29.28
CA ALA A 529 18.05 -7.99 -30.48
C ALA A 529 18.84 -7.34 -31.62
N THR A 530 20.04 -7.86 -31.89
CA THR A 530 20.75 -7.62 -33.14
C THR A 530 20.00 -8.35 -34.23
N SER A 531 18.98 -7.70 -34.80
CA SER A 531 18.40 -8.10 -36.07
C SER A 531 19.36 -7.71 -37.20
N THR A 532 20.15 -8.67 -37.66
CA THR A 532 20.86 -8.56 -38.95
C THR A 532 19.89 -8.97 -40.07
N PRO A 533 19.69 -8.16 -41.12
CA PRO A 533 18.85 -8.54 -42.25
C PRO A 533 19.68 -9.24 -43.35
N GLY A 534 19.15 -10.36 -43.85
CA GLY A 534 19.15 -10.78 -45.26
C GLY A 534 20.48 -11.06 -45.99
N GLY A 535 20.66 -12.32 -46.43
CA GLY A 535 21.60 -12.69 -47.47
C GLY A 535 21.30 -14.09 -48.03
N THR A 536 20.78 -14.13 -49.26
CA THR A 536 20.29 -15.28 -50.04
C THR A 536 21.37 -16.13 -50.73
N THR A 537 20.96 -17.34 -51.14
CA THR A 537 21.45 -18.26 -52.21
C THR A 537 22.35 -19.44 -51.82
N GLY A 538 21.97 -20.66 -52.25
CA GLY A 538 22.79 -21.87 -52.15
C GLY A 538 22.02 -23.18 -52.36
N THR A 539 22.01 -23.64 -53.61
CA THR A 539 21.33 -24.80 -54.18
C THR A 539 22.02 -26.16 -53.86
N ALA A 540 21.26 -27.27 -53.97
CA ALA A 540 21.69 -28.69 -54.10
C ALA A 540 22.15 -29.39 -52.80
N ALA A 541 21.94 -30.68 -52.52
CA ALA A 541 21.53 -31.84 -53.32
C ALA A 541 20.91 -32.95 -52.43
N SER A 542 20.09 -33.80 -53.05
CA SER A 542 19.75 -35.19 -52.66
C SER A 542 21.02 -36.07 -52.52
N PRO A 543 21.03 -37.22 -51.78
CA PRO A 543 20.30 -38.42 -52.24
C PRO A 543 19.77 -39.43 -51.19
N ALA A 544 18.69 -40.09 -51.62
CA ALA A 544 18.36 -41.54 -51.58
C ALA A 544 18.77 -42.45 -50.39
N ALA A 545 17.78 -43.16 -49.82
CA ALA A 545 17.66 -44.62 -49.88
C ALA A 545 16.29 -45.11 -49.35
N SER A 546 15.67 -46.01 -50.12
CA SER A 546 14.47 -46.86 -49.85
C SER A 546 14.88 -48.11 -49.02
N PRO A 547 14.06 -49.16 -48.74
CA PRO A 547 12.62 -49.41 -49.01
C PRO A 547 11.77 -50.12 -47.90
N ASN A 548 10.43 -50.01 -48.05
CA ASN A 548 9.28 -50.97 -47.89
C ASN A 548 9.52 -52.49 -47.61
N PRO A 549 8.49 -53.40 -47.47
CA PRO A 549 6.99 -53.28 -47.32
C PRO A 549 6.26 -54.37 -46.43
N SER A 550 4.90 -54.32 -46.42
CA SER A 550 3.91 -55.45 -46.47
C SER A 550 3.11 -55.83 -45.21
N SER A 551 1.79 -55.55 -45.15
CA SER A 551 0.70 -56.48 -45.57
C SER A 551 -0.72 -56.11 -45.05
N PRO A 552 -1.81 -56.62 -45.68
CA PRO A 552 -3.20 -56.13 -45.57
C PRO A 552 -4.21 -57.12 -44.93
N VAL A 553 -5.33 -56.67 -44.34
CA VAL A 553 -6.51 -57.52 -44.02
C VAL A 553 -7.83 -56.69 -44.03
N PRO A 554 -9.02 -57.23 -44.44
CA PRO A 554 -10.22 -56.48 -44.85
C PRO A 554 -11.42 -56.46 -43.85
N LEU A 555 -12.44 -55.66 -44.23
CA LEU A 555 -13.75 -55.32 -43.59
C LEU A 555 -14.60 -56.49 -43.04
N PRO A 556 -15.58 -56.18 -42.14
CA PRO A 556 -17.01 -56.17 -42.54
C PRO A 556 -17.89 -55.04 -41.88
N PRO A 557 -19.19 -54.90 -42.21
CA PRO A 557 -19.89 -53.59 -42.36
C PRO A 557 -20.86 -53.19 -41.22
N SER A 558 -21.14 -51.86 -41.12
CA SER A 558 -22.42 -51.14 -40.80
C SER A 558 -23.30 -51.57 -39.61
N PRO A 559 -23.98 -50.65 -38.86
CA PRO A 559 -24.99 -49.77 -39.47
C PRO A 559 -25.21 -48.35 -38.88
N ARG A 560 -25.67 -47.48 -39.80
CA ARG A 560 -26.69 -46.41 -39.69
C ARG A 560 -27.03 -45.81 -38.31
N GLY A 561 -26.69 -44.52 -38.19
CA GLY A 561 -27.39 -43.49 -37.40
C GLY A 561 -26.57 -42.20 -37.53
N GLY A 562 -26.92 -41.21 -38.34
CA GLY A 562 -28.14 -40.40 -38.20
C GLY A 562 -27.83 -39.17 -37.34
N ALA A 563 -26.98 -38.25 -37.81
CA ALA A 563 -26.72 -36.97 -37.14
C ALA A 563 -26.67 -35.83 -38.19
N PRO A 564 -27.42 -34.72 -38.00
CA PRO A 564 -27.56 -33.69 -39.01
C PRO A 564 -26.40 -32.70 -39.03
N ALA A 565 -26.14 -32.21 -40.24
CA ALA A 565 -25.13 -31.25 -40.64
C ALA A 565 -25.20 -29.92 -39.86
N ARG A 566 -24.05 -29.47 -39.34
CA ARG A 566 -23.81 -28.08 -38.96
C ARG A 566 -23.13 -27.35 -40.11
N LEU A 567 -23.90 -26.45 -40.72
CA LEU A 567 -23.45 -25.44 -41.67
C LEU A 567 -22.36 -24.56 -41.05
N ALA A 568 -21.24 -24.48 -41.77
CA ALA A 568 -20.18 -23.51 -41.56
C ALA A 568 -20.68 -22.10 -41.89
N THR A 569 -20.46 -21.15 -40.98
CA THR A 569 -20.59 -19.72 -41.26
C THR A 569 -19.31 -18.99 -40.89
N GLY A 570 -18.69 -18.39 -41.91
CA GLY A 570 -18.26 -17.00 -41.90
C GLY A 570 -17.22 -16.58 -40.86
N ARG A 571 -15.95 -16.79 -41.20
CA ARG A 571 -14.78 -16.13 -40.60
C ARG A 571 -14.80 -14.65 -41.04
N SER A 572 -15.01 -13.71 -40.12
CA SER A 572 -14.83 -12.27 -40.35
C SER A 572 -13.64 -11.73 -39.55
N HIS A 573 -12.84 -10.90 -40.22
CA HIS A 573 -11.61 -10.29 -39.74
C HIS A 573 -11.87 -9.22 -38.67
N PRO A 574 -11.01 -9.08 -37.65
CA PRO A 574 -11.04 -7.90 -36.79
C PRO A 574 -10.36 -6.70 -37.46
N THR A 575 -11.09 -5.60 -37.46
CA THR A 575 -10.68 -4.25 -37.87
C THR A 575 -9.50 -3.74 -37.04
N ARG A 576 -8.49 -3.25 -37.76
CA ARG A 576 -7.27 -2.59 -37.29
C ARG A 576 -7.63 -1.28 -36.55
N GLN A 577 -7.60 -1.29 -35.22
CA GLN A 577 -7.58 -0.06 -34.41
C GLN A 577 -6.18 0.56 -34.51
N THR A 578 -6.09 1.76 -35.10
CA THR A 578 -4.91 2.62 -35.05
C THR A 578 -4.85 3.30 -33.68
N ALA A 579 -3.93 2.84 -32.84
CA ALA A 579 -3.67 3.43 -31.53
C ALA A 579 -2.94 4.77 -31.67
N SER A 580 -3.43 5.77 -30.94
CA SER A 580 -2.76 7.03 -30.63
C SER A 580 -1.62 6.73 -29.65
N VAL A 581 -0.38 6.95 -30.08
CA VAL A 581 0.83 6.83 -29.29
C VAL A 581 1.12 8.23 -28.73
N ASN A 582 0.90 8.45 -27.43
CA ASN A 582 1.65 9.39 -26.58
C ASN A 582 1.05 9.47 -25.16
N ALA A 583 1.34 8.44 -24.36
CA ALA A 583 1.44 8.56 -22.91
C ALA A 583 2.45 7.49 -22.48
N THR A 584 3.40 7.85 -21.61
CA THR A 584 4.28 6.91 -20.92
C THR A 584 3.42 6.07 -19.98
N SER A 585 2.74 5.07 -20.54
CA SER A 585 1.89 4.14 -19.81
C SER A 585 2.78 3.32 -18.89
N ALA A 586 2.78 3.64 -17.60
CA ALA A 586 3.28 2.72 -16.59
C ALA A 586 2.62 1.36 -16.85
N SER A 587 3.42 0.31 -17.00
CA SER A 587 2.94 -1.06 -17.24
C SER A 587 2.00 -1.42 -16.10
N THR A 588 0.69 -1.27 -16.35
CA THR A 588 -0.30 -1.51 -15.32
C THR A 588 -0.49 -3.01 -15.27
N LEU A 589 0.04 -3.64 -14.21
CA LEU A 589 -0.16 -5.07 -13.96
C LEU A 589 -1.65 -5.36 -14.02
N ARG A 590 -2.06 -6.15 -15.02
CA ARG A 590 -3.45 -6.50 -15.26
C ARG A 590 -3.58 -8.01 -15.22
N LEU A 591 -4.48 -8.49 -14.37
CA LEU A 591 -4.84 -9.87 -14.23
C LEU A 591 -5.36 -10.41 -15.58
N PRO A 592 -4.89 -11.58 -16.04
CA PRO A 592 -5.50 -12.25 -17.18
C PRO A 592 -6.98 -12.55 -16.87
N PRO A 593 -7.85 -12.69 -17.89
CA PRO A 593 -9.27 -12.96 -17.66
C PRO A 593 -9.47 -14.28 -16.91
N VAL A 594 -9.90 -14.19 -15.64
CA VAL A 594 -10.15 -15.37 -14.78
C VAL A 594 -11.63 -15.76 -14.82
N PRO A 595 -11.99 -17.00 -15.17
CA PRO A 595 -13.38 -17.46 -15.16
C PRO A 595 -14.03 -17.31 -13.78
N GLY A 596 -15.09 -16.49 -13.72
CA GLY A 596 -15.80 -16.11 -12.49
C GLY A 596 -15.53 -14.67 -12.02
N PHE A 597 -14.49 -14.02 -12.57
CA PHE A 597 -14.13 -12.63 -12.25
C PHE A 597 -14.27 -11.68 -13.44
N THR A 598 -14.56 -12.18 -14.65
CA THR A 598 -14.62 -11.35 -15.86
C THR A 598 -15.92 -10.56 -16.01
N ARG A 599 -16.99 -11.01 -15.38
CA ARG A 599 -18.31 -10.38 -15.45
C ARG A 599 -18.97 -10.45 -14.09
N PRO A 600 -19.56 -9.34 -13.62
CA PRO A 600 -19.53 -7.98 -14.16
C PRO A 600 -18.11 -7.36 -14.15
N GLY A 601 -17.90 -6.30 -14.95
CA GLY A 601 -16.57 -5.71 -15.17
C GLY A 601 -15.95 -5.18 -13.87
N PHE A 602 -16.80 -4.71 -12.96
CA PHE A 602 -16.42 -4.25 -11.63
C PHE A 602 -15.67 -5.31 -10.80
N VAL A 603 -16.03 -6.60 -10.90
CA VAL A 603 -15.33 -7.67 -10.16
C VAL A 603 -13.89 -7.81 -10.66
N ALA A 604 -13.68 -7.72 -11.98
CA ALA A 604 -12.35 -7.74 -12.56
C ALA A 604 -11.54 -6.52 -12.11
N GLU A 605 -12.16 -5.34 -12.03
CA GLU A 605 -11.51 -4.12 -11.54
C GLU A 605 -11.01 -4.28 -10.11
N LYS A 606 -11.84 -4.80 -9.21
CA LYS A 606 -11.45 -5.04 -7.80
C LYS A 606 -10.39 -6.11 -7.66
N ALA A 607 -10.43 -7.17 -8.47
CA ALA A 607 -9.34 -8.13 -8.54
C ALA A 607 -8.02 -7.49 -8.99
N ASN A 608 -8.05 -6.57 -9.96
CA ASN A 608 -6.86 -5.82 -10.41
C ASN A 608 -6.38 -4.80 -9.36
N GLU A 609 -7.28 -4.25 -8.55
CA GLU A 609 -6.90 -3.39 -7.41
C GLU A 609 -6.10 -4.18 -6.37
N VAL A 610 -6.58 -5.36 -5.98
CA VAL A 610 -5.87 -6.27 -5.07
C VAL A 610 -4.50 -6.68 -5.63
N VAL A 611 -4.41 -6.99 -6.93
CA VAL A 611 -3.12 -7.29 -7.59
C VAL A 611 -2.12 -6.15 -7.42
N ARG A 612 -2.55 -4.90 -7.66
CA ARG A 612 -1.69 -3.72 -7.53
C ARG A 612 -1.22 -3.52 -6.09
N GLU A 613 -2.07 -3.80 -5.11
CA GLU A 613 -1.72 -3.72 -3.69
C GLU A 613 -0.72 -4.82 -3.28
N VAL A 614 -0.92 -6.06 -3.73
CA VAL A 614 0.05 -7.14 -3.51
C VAL A 614 1.41 -6.81 -4.14
N ASP A 615 1.42 -6.28 -5.36
CA ASP A 615 2.67 -5.87 -6.02
C ASP A 615 3.36 -4.70 -5.30
N ALA A 616 2.58 -3.74 -4.79
CA ALA A 616 3.10 -2.65 -3.98
C ALA A 616 3.74 -3.15 -2.68
N VAL A 617 3.11 -4.12 -2.01
CA VAL A 617 3.67 -4.77 -0.81
C VAL A 617 4.94 -5.55 -1.15
N CYS A 618 4.95 -6.32 -2.25
CA CYS A 618 6.15 -7.00 -2.73
C CYS A 618 7.30 -6.01 -2.98
N THR A 619 7.00 -4.90 -3.64
CA THR A 619 7.98 -3.84 -3.94
C THR A 619 8.51 -3.18 -2.66
N ALA A 620 7.64 -2.93 -1.69
CA ALA A 620 8.03 -2.42 -0.38
C ALA A 620 8.97 -3.41 0.33
N ILE A 621 8.63 -4.70 0.39
CA ILE A 621 9.47 -5.74 1.01
C ILE A 621 10.86 -5.77 0.35
N VAL A 622 10.92 -5.81 -0.99
CA VAL A 622 12.20 -5.77 -1.72
C VAL A 622 12.99 -4.50 -1.41
N LYS A 623 12.32 -3.37 -1.22
CA LYS A 623 12.99 -2.11 -0.92
C LYS A 623 13.61 -2.09 0.48
N VAL A 624 12.89 -2.58 1.48
CA VAL A 624 13.34 -2.61 2.88
C VAL A 624 14.41 -3.66 3.10
N TRP A 625 14.16 -4.83 2.53
CA TRP A 625 14.84 -6.04 2.92
C TRP A 625 15.64 -6.66 1.79
N GLY A 626 15.55 -6.18 0.56
CA GLY A 626 16.13 -6.85 -0.62
C GLY A 626 17.64 -7.02 -0.58
N LYS A 627 18.38 -6.21 0.19
CA LYS A 627 19.82 -6.43 0.42
C LYS A 627 20.09 -7.56 1.43
N ASP A 628 19.27 -7.65 2.46
CA ASP A 628 19.49 -8.52 3.62
C ASP A 628 18.80 -9.89 3.44
N LEU A 629 17.80 -9.95 2.54
CA LEU A 629 17.08 -11.17 2.14
C LEU A 629 17.58 -11.73 0.80
N SER A 630 18.55 -11.07 0.18
CA SER A 630 19.34 -11.67 -0.89
C SER A 630 20.13 -12.83 -0.27
N LEU A 631 19.92 -14.07 -0.73
CA LEU A 631 20.72 -15.22 -0.31
C LEU A 631 22.18 -15.21 -0.82
N GLU A 632 22.57 -14.20 -1.61
CA GLU A 632 23.92 -14.10 -2.20
C GLU A 632 25.06 -13.98 -1.16
#